data_AF-A0A5E4JB72-F1
#
_entry.id   AF-A0A5E4JB72-F1
#
_cell.length_a   1.000
_cell.length_b   1.000
_cell.length_c   1.000
_cell.angle_alpha   90.00
_cell.angle_beta   90.00
_cell.angle_gamma   90.00
#
_symmetry.space_group_name_H-M   'P 1'
#
loop_
_entity.id
_entity.type
_entity.pdbx_description
1 polymer ?
#
loop_
_entity_poly.entity_id
_entity_poly.type
_entity_poly.pdbx_seq_one_letter_code
_entity_poly.pdbx_strand_id
1 'polypeptide(L)'
;MAEVSTPEIGFIGVLGAVLLLSAWIPQTLRTIRTKRTGMEPRFIAIYFFGSLILSVYSYLIADFVFLILNAFSTAMAAVNADYYWRFERRRRRR
;
A
#
# COMPACT_ATOMS: atom_id res chain seq x y z
N MET A 1 -19.76 27.66 10.60
CA MET A 1 -19.23 26.43 9.95
C MET A 1 -19.58 25.30 10.88
N ALA A 2 -20.32 24.29 10.43
CA ALA A 2 -20.68 23.16 11.29
C ALA A 2 -19.39 22.52 11.82
N GLU A 3 -19.27 22.47 13.13
CA GLU A 3 -18.19 21.82 13.85
C GLU A 3 -18.34 20.33 13.55
N VAL A 4 -17.67 19.84 12.50
CA VAL A 4 -17.68 18.42 12.13
C VAL A 4 -17.10 17.69 13.33
N SER A 5 -17.98 17.07 14.10
CA SER A 5 -17.61 16.45 15.36
C SER A 5 -16.56 15.36 15.09
N THR A 6 -15.57 15.30 15.96
CA THR A 6 -14.40 14.40 15.92
C THR A 6 -14.68 12.92 15.56
N PRO A 7 -15.87 12.31 15.82
CA PRO A 7 -16.17 10.93 15.40
C PRO A 7 -16.39 10.77 13.89
N GLU A 8 -16.97 11.76 13.22
CA GLU A 8 -17.36 11.66 11.80
C GLU A 8 -16.12 11.64 10.88
N ILE A 9 -15.13 12.48 11.20
CA ILE A 9 -13.84 12.52 10.51
C ILE A 9 -13.10 11.19 10.71
N GLY A 10 -13.15 10.63 11.93
CA GLY A 10 -12.60 9.32 12.23
C GLY A 10 -13.25 8.19 11.43
N PHE A 11 -14.58 8.19 11.33
CA PHE A 11 -15.31 7.17 10.57
C PHE A 11 -14.97 7.20 9.07
N ILE A 12 -14.95 8.39 8.46
CA ILE A 12 -14.63 8.55 7.02
C ILE A 12 -13.20 8.07 6.75
N GLY A 13 -12.24 8.45 7.60
CA GLY A 13 -10.85 8.01 7.48
C GLY A 13 -10.71 6.49 7.55
N VAL A 14 -11.35 5.86 8.53
CA VAL A 14 -11.34 4.39 8.70
C VAL A 14 -12.00 3.70 7.51
N LEU A 15 -13.15 4.18 7.05
CA LEU A 15 -13.85 3.61 5.90
C LEU A 15 -12.97 3.66 4.63
N GLY A 16 -12.35 4.82 4.37
CA GLY A 16 -11.40 4.98 3.27
C GLY A 16 -10.22 4.02 3.39
N ALA A 17 -9.63 3.89 4.58
CA ALA A 17 -8.54 2.96 4.82
C ALA A 17 -8.95 1.50 4.57
N VAL A 18 -10.11 1.05 5.08
CA VAL A 18 -10.60 -0.32 4.86
C VAL A 18 -10.77 -0.62 3.38
N LEU A 19 -11.35 0.28 2.60
CA LEU A 19 -11.52 0.09 1.16
C LEU A 19 -10.17 -0.04 0.43
N LEU A 20 -9.21 0.83 0.74
CA LEU A 20 -7.88 0.80 0.12
C LEU A 20 -7.08 -0.44 0.53
N LEU A 21 -7.08 -0.81 1.81
CA LEU A 21 -6.47 -2.04 2.30
C LEU A 21 -7.07 -3.27 1.64
N SER A 22 -8.40 -3.28 1.48
CA SER A 22 -9.12 -4.37 0.80
C SER A 22 -8.75 -4.48 -0.67
N ALA A 23 -8.46 -3.38 -1.36
CA ALA A 23 -8.04 -3.40 -2.77
C ALA A 23 -6.65 -4.04 -2.96
N TRP A 24 -5.75 -3.88 -1.98
CA TRP A 24 -4.42 -4.49 -2.01
C TRP A 24 -4.42 -6.02 -1.87
N ILE A 25 -5.39 -6.57 -1.12
CA ILE A 25 -5.48 -8.00 -0.85
C ILE A 25 -5.63 -8.84 -2.14
N PRO A 26 -6.65 -8.66 -3.00
CA PRO A 26 -6.82 -9.48 -4.19
C PRO A 26 -5.68 -9.27 -5.20
N GLN A 27 -5.15 -8.06 -5.31
CA GLN A 27 -4.00 -7.76 -6.18
C GLN A 27 -2.77 -8.56 -5.73
N THR A 28 -2.43 -8.52 -4.44
CA THR A 28 -1.23 -9.18 -3.92
C THR A 28 -1.39 -10.70 -3.93
N LEU A 29 -2.57 -11.22 -3.60
CA LEU A 29 -2.88 -12.65 -3.71
C LEU A 29 -2.73 -13.15 -5.15
N ARG A 30 -3.17 -12.36 -6.14
CA ARG A 30 -2.95 -12.67 -7.56
C ARG A 30 -1.46 -12.71 -7.90
N THR A 31 -0.66 -11.77 -7.42
CA THR A 31 0.81 -11.78 -7.62
C THR A 31 1.42 -13.05 -7.05
N ILE A 32 1.05 -13.43 -5.82
CA ILE A 32 1.55 -14.64 -5.14
C ILE A 32 1.19 -15.89 -5.94
N ARG A 33 -0.08 -16.02 -6.36
CA ARG A 33 -0.58 -17.20 -7.09
C ARG A 33 0.02 -17.33 -8.49
N THR A 34 0.14 -16.23 -9.22
CA THR A 34 0.57 -16.25 -10.62
C THR A 34 2.08 -16.09 -10.80
N LYS A 35 2.80 -15.68 -9.75
CA LYS A 35 4.21 -15.27 -9.80
C LYS A 35 4.48 -14.19 -10.84
N ARG A 36 3.46 -13.37 -11.14
CA ARG A 36 3.52 -12.22 -12.05
C ARG A 36 2.95 -11.02 -11.33
N THR A 37 3.71 -9.95 -11.28
CA THR A 37 3.30 -8.71 -10.61
C THR A 37 2.21 -7.98 -11.39
N GLY A 38 2.30 -7.99 -12.73
CA GLY A 38 1.36 -7.26 -13.59
C GLY A 38 1.38 -5.74 -13.40
N MET A 39 2.37 -5.22 -12.68
CA MET A 39 2.58 -3.80 -12.40
C MET A 39 3.94 -3.35 -12.95
N GLU A 40 4.04 -2.06 -13.25
CA GLU A 40 5.26 -1.44 -13.76
C GLU A 40 6.29 -1.35 -12.61
N PRO A 41 7.55 -1.78 -12.79
CA PRO A 41 8.50 -1.87 -11.68
C PRO A 41 8.90 -0.51 -11.10
N ARG A 42 8.86 0.57 -11.90
CA ARG A 42 9.10 1.93 -11.37
C ARG A 42 7.94 2.36 -10.48
N PHE A 43 6.70 2.10 -10.89
CA PHE A 43 5.53 2.28 -10.03
C PHE A 43 5.68 1.54 -8.69
N ILE A 44 6.05 0.25 -8.70
CA ILE A 44 6.26 -0.52 -7.46
C ILE A 44 7.30 0.14 -6.55
N ALA A 45 8.44 0.56 -7.11
CA ALA A 45 9.51 1.19 -6.35
C ALA A 45 9.08 2.53 -5.75
N ILE A 46 8.52 3.43 -6.56
CA ILE A 46 8.05 4.74 -6.10
C ILE A 46 6.97 4.58 -5.04
N TYR A 47 6.02 3.66 -5.25
CA TYR A 47 4.94 3.40 -4.31
C TYR A 47 5.45 2.82 -2.98
N PHE A 48 6.41 1.88 -3.02
CA PHE A 48 7.04 1.34 -1.83
C PHE A 48 7.72 2.43 -1.00
N PHE A 49 8.59 3.24 -1.60
CA PHE A 49 9.30 4.29 -0.87
C PHE A 49 8.35 5.41 -0.41
N GLY A 50 7.40 5.82 -1.25
CA GLY A 50 6.40 6.82 -0.90
C GLY A 50 5.55 6.40 0.31
N SER A 51 4.99 5.19 0.27
CA SER A 51 4.21 4.66 1.41
C SER A 51 5.08 4.45 2.65
N LEU A 52 6.34 4.05 2.52
CA LEU A 52 7.25 3.90 3.67
C LEU A 52 7.52 5.24 4.35
N ILE A 53 7.83 6.28 3.56
CA ILE A 53 8.06 7.64 4.08
C ILE A 53 6.78 8.18 4.73
N LEU A 54 5.62 7.98 4.10
CA LEU A 54 4.33 8.40 4.67
C LEU A 54 4.00 7.63 5.95
N SER A 55 4.40 6.35 6.08
CA SER A 55 4.25 5.61 7.33
C SER A 55 5.05 6.27 8.46
N VAL A 56 6.33 6.59 8.20
CA VAL A 56 7.18 7.30 9.17
C VAL A 56 6.59 8.66 9.53
N TYR A 57 6.16 9.43 8.53
CA TYR A 57 5.51 10.72 8.75
C TYR A 57 4.25 10.61 9.61
N SER A 58 3.38 9.63 9.32
CA SER A 58 2.14 9.39 10.08
C SER A 58 2.41 9.05 11.53
N TYR A 59 3.45 8.25 11.79
CA TYR A 59 3.90 7.95 13.16
C TYR A 59 4.31 9.23 13.91
N LEU A 60 5.04 10.15 13.25
CA LEU A 60 5.48 11.40 13.87
C LEU A 60 4.33 12.35 14.23
N ILE A 61 3.22 12.31 13.51
CA ILE A 61 2.02 13.14 13.78
C ILE A 61 0.93 12.38 14.55
N ALA A 62 1.19 11.15 15.00
CA ALA A 62 0.25 10.27 15.68
C ALA A 62 -1.08 10.01 14.91
N ASP A 63 -1.04 10.00 13.58
CA ASP A 63 -2.18 9.61 12.75
C ASP A 63 -2.18 8.10 12.51
N PHE A 64 -2.94 7.37 13.32
CA PHE A 64 -3.00 5.92 13.28
C PHE A 64 -3.67 5.36 12.01
N VAL A 65 -4.68 6.05 11.48
CA VAL A 65 -5.40 5.59 10.27
C VAL A 65 -4.45 5.63 9.09
N PHE A 66 -3.77 6.77 8.92
CA PHE A 66 -2.83 6.95 7.82
C PHE A 66 -1.56 6.10 8.01
N LEU A 67 -1.11 5.88 9.25
CA LEU A 67 -0.01 4.99 9.59
C LEU A 67 -0.31 3.54 9.18
N ILE A 68 -1.44 2.97 9.61
CA ILE A 68 -1.82 1.59 9.29
C ILE A 68 -1.98 1.40 7.79
N LEU A 69 -2.67 2.34 7.13
CA LEU A 69 -2.88 2.32 5.68
C LEU A 69 -1.55 2.27 4.92
N ASN A 70 -0.63 3.16 5.25
CA ASN A 70 0.65 3.24 4.56
C ASN A 70 1.57 2.07 4.91
N ALA A 71 1.63 1.64 6.17
CA ALA A 71 2.49 0.53 6.59
C ALA A 71 2.09 -0.78 5.90
N PHE A 72 0.78 -1.05 5.81
CA PHE A 72 0.27 -2.20 5.07
C PHE A 72 0.55 -2.08 3.56
N SER A 73 0.33 -0.90 2.99
CA SER A 73 0.61 -0.62 1.58
C SER A 73 2.10 -0.83 1.24
N THR A 74 3.00 -0.43 2.14
CA THR A 74 4.44 -0.70 2.03
C THR A 74 4.74 -2.20 2.06
N ALA A 75 4.12 -2.96 2.97
CA ALA A 75 4.30 -4.41 3.03
C ALA A 75 3.84 -5.10 1.74
N MET A 76 2.68 -4.69 1.19
CA MET A 76 2.15 -5.24 -0.05
C MET A 76 3.02 -4.87 -1.26
N ALA A 77 3.52 -3.63 -1.33
CA ALA A 77 4.47 -3.21 -2.35
C ALA A 77 5.79 -3.98 -2.25
N ALA A 78 6.27 -4.28 -1.04
CA ALA A 78 7.46 -5.10 -0.81
C ALA A 78 7.28 -6.53 -1.34
N VAL A 79 6.13 -7.15 -1.10
CA VAL A 79 5.79 -8.48 -1.66
C VAL A 79 5.83 -8.44 -3.18
N ASN A 80 5.21 -7.42 -3.79
CA ASN A 80 5.25 -7.27 -5.24
C ASN A 80 6.68 -7.04 -5.76
N ALA A 81 7.49 -6.21 -5.10
CA ALA A 81 8.89 -5.98 -5.47
C ALA A 81 9.74 -7.25 -5.41
N ASP A 82 9.60 -8.04 -4.33
CA ASP A 82 10.30 -9.33 -4.17
C ASP A 82 9.91 -10.31 -5.29
N TYR A 83 8.62 -10.43 -5.59
CA TYR A 83 8.13 -11.30 -6.66
C TYR A 83 8.61 -10.85 -8.04
N TYR A 84 8.59 -9.54 -8.32
CA TYR A 84 9.14 -9.00 -9.57
C TYR A 84 10.61 -9.40 -9.71
N TRP A 85 11.41 -9.20 -8.67
CA TRP A 85 12.84 -9.49 -8.69
C TRP A 85 13.14 -10.98 -8.85
N ARG A 86 12.41 -11.85 -8.14
CA ARG A 86 12.60 -13.31 -8.17
C ARG A 86 12.13 -13.95 -9.46
N PHE A 87 10.98 -13.54 -10.01
CA PHE A 87 10.30 -14.27 -11.08
C PHE A 87 10.18 -13.52 -12.40
N GLU A 88 9.97 -12.20 -12.40
CA GLU A 88 9.61 -11.45 -13.61
C GLU A 88 10.81 -10.76 -14.29
N ARG A 89 11.78 -10.26 -13.51
CA ARG A 89 12.96 -9.54 -14.02
C ARG A 89 13.76 -10.35 -15.05
N ARG A 90 13.92 -11.66 -14.83
CA ARG A 90 14.66 -12.56 -15.73
C ARG A 90 13.93 -12.82 -17.03
N ARG A 91 12.59 -12.72 -17.04
CA ARG A 91 11.77 -12.92 -18.24
C ARG A 91 11.77 -11.68 -19.14
N ARG A 92 11.77 -10.46 -18.57
CA ARG A 92 11.82 -9.22 -19.35
C ARG A 92 13.15 -8.94 -20.03
N ARG A 93 14.23 -9.64 -19.63
CA ARG A 93 15.57 -9.50 -20.21
C ARG A 93 15.85 -10.51 -21.33
N ARG A 94 14.89 -11.38 -21.65
CA ARG A 94 14.91 -12.28 -22.79
C ARG A 94 13.94 -11.75 -23.83
#